data_AF-A0A1F3WMA4-F1
#
_entry.id   AF-A0A1F3WMA4-F1
#
_cell.length_a   1.000
_cell.length_b   1.000
_cell.length_c   1.000
_cell.angle_alpha   90.00
_cell.angle_beta   90.00
_cell.angle_gamma   90.00
#
_symmetry.space_group_name_H-M   'P 1'
#
loop_
_entity.id
_entity.type
_entity.pdbx_description
1 polymer ?
#
loop_
_entity_poly.entity_id
_entity_poly.type
_entity_poly.pdbx_seq_one_letter_code
_entity_poly.pdbx_strand_id
1 'polypeptide(L)'
;MLLLFATPVPADHPVYFGVIPSRALVHGILFWGFAHLWIGALKKQMKFEIVRRRAIPIVFVASLVLMLVAEGINMAYGMKHAHCFANSWFDLLGTGVGILSFRLLYVGCY
;
A
#
# COMPACT_ATOMS: atom_id res chain seq x y z
N MET A 1 -10.05 -1.86 3.80
CA MET A 1 -8.72 -2.16 3.24
C MET A 1 -7.83 -2.89 4.23
N LEU A 2 -7.73 -2.47 5.50
CA LEU A 2 -6.92 -3.16 6.53
C LEU A 2 -7.15 -4.69 6.59
N LEU A 3 -8.41 -5.14 6.57
CA LEU A 3 -8.75 -6.57 6.61
C LEU A 3 -8.20 -7.37 5.42
N LEU A 4 -8.08 -6.76 4.23
CA LEU A 4 -7.50 -7.39 3.03
C LEU A 4 -5.96 -7.51 3.15
N PHE A 5 -5.31 -6.58 3.84
CA PHE A 5 -3.86 -6.61 4.08
C PHE A 5 -3.49 -7.57 5.21
N ALA A 6 -4.35 -7.65 6.22
CA ALA A 6 -4.15 -8.48 7.40
C ALA A 6 -4.64 -9.93 7.23
N THR A 7 -5.24 -10.29 6.09
CA THR A 7 -5.77 -11.65 5.92
C THR A 7 -4.61 -12.65 5.92
N PRO A 8 -4.57 -13.59 6.87
CA PRO A 8 -3.55 -14.63 6.84
C PRO A 8 -3.84 -15.58 5.67
N VAL A 9 -2.84 -15.81 4.83
CA VAL A 9 -2.91 -16.78 3.72
C VAL A 9 -2.28 -18.08 4.24
N PRO A 10 -2.81 -19.28 3.90
CA PRO A 10 -2.30 -20.58 4.38
C PRO A 10 -0.96 -20.97 3.74
N ALA A 11 0.01 -21.42 4.55
CA ALA A 11 1.47 -21.48 4.29
C ALA A 11 1.96 -21.95 2.90
N ASP A 12 1.16 -22.70 2.14
CA ASP A 12 1.48 -23.20 0.80
C ASP A 12 1.15 -22.19 -0.30
N HIS A 13 1.66 -20.95 -0.18
CA HIS A 13 1.49 -19.97 -1.25
C HIS A 13 2.56 -20.17 -2.33
N PRO A 14 2.21 -20.03 -3.62
CA PRO A 14 3.20 -20.08 -4.68
C PRO A 14 4.22 -18.96 -4.53
N VAL A 15 5.49 -19.33 -4.61
CA VAL A 15 6.63 -18.41 -4.69
C VAL A 15 7.01 -18.25 -6.15
N TYR A 16 6.90 -17.05 -6.67
CA TYR A 16 7.31 -16.70 -8.02
C TYR A 16 8.80 -16.37 -8.06
N PHE A 17 9.46 -16.74 -9.16
CA PHE A 17 10.90 -16.52 -9.38
C PHE A 17 11.79 -17.07 -8.25
N GLY A 18 11.31 -18.07 -7.50
CA GLY A 18 12.02 -18.68 -6.37
C GLY A 18 12.18 -17.81 -5.12
N VAL A 19 11.74 -16.54 -5.14
CA VAL A 19 11.99 -15.59 -4.04
C VAL A 19 10.76 -14.76 -3.66
N ILE A 20 9.84 -14.49 -4.59
CA ILE A 20 8.75 -13.53 -4.38
C ILE A 20 7.46 -14.28 -4.00
N PRO A 21 6.96 -14.17 -2.76
CA PRO A 21 5.67 -14.76 -2.43
C PRO A 21 4.55 -14.07 -3.21
N SER A 22 3.61 -14.83 -3.75
CA SER A 22 2.43 -14.31 -4.47
C SER A 22 1.68 -13.21 -3.70
N ARG A 23 1.63 -13.34 -2.37
CA ARG A 23 1.05 -12.35 -1.47
C ARG A 23 1.70 -10.97 -1.58
N ALA A 24 3.01 -10.88 -1.76
CA ALA A 24 3.71 -9.60 -1.87
C ALA A 24 3.27 -8.83 -3.13
N LEU A 25 3.03 -9.53 -4.25
CA LEU A 25 2.51 -8.91 -5.47
C LEU A 25 1.10 -8.34 -5.25
N VAL A 26 0.23 -9.09 -4.58
CA VAL A 26 -1.14 -8.64 -4.24
C VAL A 26 -1.07 -7.40 -3.34
N HIS A 27 -0.21 -7.43 -2.33
CA HIS A 27 0.09 -6.30 -1.45
C HIS A 27 0.49 -5.05 -2.24
N GLY A 28 1.43 -5.17 -3.19
CA GLY A 28 1.82 -4.06 -4.05
C GLY A 28 0.67 -3.48 -4.89
N ILE A 29 -0.17 -4.33 -5.50
CA ILE A 29 -1.34 -3.86 -6.28
C ILE A 29 -2.35 -3.16 -5.37
N LEU A 30 -2.59 -3.68 -4.17
CA LEU A 30 -3.52 -3.10 -3.22
C LEU A 30 -3.02 -1.74 -2.71
N PHE A 31 -1.73 -1.59 -2.39
CA PHE A 31 -1.15 -0.31 -1.99
C PHE A 31 -1.09 0.70 -3.15
N TRP A 32 -0.91 0.22 -4.38
CA TRP A 32 -1.05 1.04 -5.58
C TRP A 32 -2.46 1.64 -5.67
N GLY A 33 -3.48 0.79 -5.67
CA GLY A 33 -4.88 1.24 -5.72
C GLY A 33 -5.24 2.13 -4.53
N PHE A 34 -4.82 1.77 -3.33
CA PHE A 34 -5.02 2.56 -2.11
C PHE A 34 -4.44 3.97 -2.28
N ALA A 35 -3.15 4.10 -2.60
CA ALA A 35 -2.51 5.40 -2.70
C ALA A 35 -3.18 6.26 -3.76
N HIS A 36 -3.45 5.68 -4.94
CA HIS A 36 -4.06 6.40 -6.05
C HIS A 36 -5.46 6.93 -5.71
N LEU A 37 -6.33 6.07 -5.16
CA LEU A 37 -7.72 6.42 -4.84
C LEU A 37 -7.79 7.43 -3.69
N TRP A 38 -7.00 7.25 -2.64
CA TRP A 38 -7.04 8.15 -1.48
C TRP A 38 -6.47 9.52 -1.78
N ILE A 39 -5.43 9.64 -2.61
CA ILE A 39 -4.95 10.96 -3.06
C ILE A 39 -6.06 11.65 -3.84
N GLY A 40 -6.74 10.94 -4.74
CA GLY A 40 -7.87 11.48 -5.49
C GLY A 40 -9.03 11.93 -4.59
N ALA A 41 -9.39 11.13 -3.59
CA ALA A 41 -10.44 11.47 -2.63
C ALA A 41 -10.09 12.73 -1.81
N LEU A 42 -8.86 12.82 -1.31
CA LEU A 42 -8.39 13.98 -0.54
C LEU A 42 -8.24 15.23 -1.41
N LYS A 43 -7.80 15.09 -2.67
CA LYS A 43 -7.69 16.20 -3.61
C LYS A 43 -9.06 16.81 -4.00
N LYS A 44 -10.14 16.03 -3.93
CA LYS A 44 -11.53 16.48 -4.15
C LYS A 44 -12.16 17.21 -2.96
N GLN A 45 -11.50 17.27 -1.80
CA GLN A 45 -12.01 17.98 -0.61
C GLN A 45 -11.87 19.50 -0.76
N MET A 46 -12.81 20.14 -1.47
CA MET A 46 -12.78 21.59 -1.76
C MET A 46 -12.90 22.48 -0.51
N LYS A 47 -13.51 21.99 0.57
CA LYS A 47 -13.67 22.76 1.82
C LYS A 47 -12.41 22.79 2.68
N PHE A 48 -11.46 21.88 2.47
CA PHE A 48 -10.27 21.71 3.33
C PHE A 48 -8.98 21.88 2.54
N GLU A 49 -8.62 23.13 2.23
CA GLU A 49 -7.43 23.52 1.45
C GLU A 49 -6.13 22.87 1.97
N ILE A 50 -5.95 22.81 3.30
CA ILE A 50 -4.76 22.23 3.94
C ILE A 50 -4.65 20.72 3.63
N VAL A 51 -5.77 20.00 3.73
CA VAL A 51 -5.83 18.56 3.45
C VAL A 51 -5.56 18.30 1.97
N ARG A 52 -6.14 19.11 1.09
CA ARG A 52 -5.93 19.02 -0.37
C ARG A 52 -4.45 19.21 -0.75
N ARG A 53 -3.79 20.24 -0.20
CA ARG A 53 -2.36 20.51 -0.48
C ARG A 53 -1.44 19.44 0.10
N ARG A 54 -1.82 18.86 1.23
CA ARG A 54 -1.05 17.80 1.92
C ARG A 54 -1.53 16.37 1.59
N ALA A 55 -2.37 16.18 0.58
CA ALA A 55 -2.94 14.87 0.27
C ALA A 55 -1.88 13.78 0.03
N ILE A 56 -0.83 14.10 -0.73
CA ILE A 56 0.27 13.16 -1.01
C ILE A 56 1.01 12.75 0.27
N PRO A 57 1.58 13.67 1.07
CA PRO A 57 2.26 13.27 2.31
C PRO A 57 1.34 12.60 3.32
N ILE A 58 0.05 13.00 3.40
CA ILE A 58 -0.93 12.33 4.27
C ILE A 58 -1.10 10.86 3.86
N VAL A 59 -1.31 10.60 2.57
CA VAL A 59 -1.52 9.23 2.07
C VAL A 59 -0.25 8.40 2.21
N PHE A 60 0.92 9.00 1.98
CA PHE A 60 2.20 8.32 2.19
C PHE A 60 2.39 7.92 3.66
N VAL A 61 2.19 8.84 4.61
CA VAL A 61 2.28 8.50 6.05
C VAL A 61 1.23 7.46 6.44
N ALA A 62 0.00 7.60 5.96
CA ALA A 62 -1.06 6.62 6.22
C ALA A 62 -0.70 5.23 5.68
N SER A 63 -0.07 5.14 4.50
CA SER A 63 0.39 3.87 3.94
C SER A 63 1.49 3.22 4.78
N LEU A 64 2.44 4.02 5.31
CA LEU A 64 3.49 3.50 6.20
C LEU A 64 2.90 2.93 7.49
N VAL A 65 1.95 3.64 8.10
CA VAL A 65 1.25 3.15 9.30
C VAL A 65 0.50 1.86 8.99
N LEU A 66 -0.21 1.80 7.86
CA LEU A 66 -0.98 0.63 7.45
C LEU A 66 -0.08 -0.60 7.20
N MET A 67 1.06 -0.39 6.54
CA MET A 67 2.08 -1.40 6.30
C MET A 67 2.63 -1.97 7.62
N LEU A 68 3.03 -1.10 8.55
CA LEU A 68 3.55 -1.53 9.86
C LEU A 68 2.51 -2.33 10.67
N VAL A 69 1.24 -1.91 10.63
CA VAL A 69 0.15 -2.64 11.30
C VAL A 69 -0.08 -4.00 10.63
N ALA A 70 -0.13 -4.06 9.29
CA ALA A 70 -0.31 -5.31 8.56
C ALA A 70 0.84 -6.30 8.83
N GLU A 71 2.07 -5.83 8.85
CA GLU A 71 3.24 -6.63 9.20
C GLU A 71 3.22 -7.10 10.65
N GLY A 72 2.89 -6.22 11.59
CA GLY A 72 2.77 -6.58 13.00
C GLY A 72 1.76 -7.71 13.21
N ILE A 73 0.63 -7.67 12.50
CA ILE A 73 -0.37 -8.75 12.53
C ILE A 73 0.21 -10.03 11.93
N ASN A 74 0.88 -9.96 10.77
CA ASN A 74 1.48 -11.14 10.14
C ASN A 74 2.55 -11.81 11.01
N MET A 75 3.38 -11.01 11.67
CA MET A 75 4.39 -11.52 12.61
C MET A 75 3.73 -12.18 13.82
N ALA A 76 2.67 -11.58 14.38
CA ALA A 76 1.90 -12.18 15.48
C ALA A 76 1.24 -13.52 15.08
N TYR A 77 0.88 -13.69 13.81
CA TYR A 77 0.36 -14.95 13.25
C TYR A 77 1.45 -15.98 12.90
N GLY A 78 2.73 -15.67 13.13
CA GLY A 78 3.83 -16.63 12.90
C GLY A 78 4.30 -16.74 11.45
N MET A 79 4.04 -15.74 10.60
CA MET A 79 4.61 -15.70 9.25
C MET A 79 6.13 -15.62 9.27
N LYS A 80 6.81 -16.26 8.31
CA LYS A 80 8.27 -16.18 8.18
C LYS A 80 8.71 -14.75 7.88
N HIS A 81 9.76 -14.29 8.57
CA HIS A 81 10.32 -12.94 8.41
C HIS A 81 10.67 -12.56 6.96
N ALA A 82 11.15 -13.50 6.14
CA ALA A 82 11.46 -13.24 4.73
C ALA A 82 10.21 -12.84 3.91
N HIS A 83 9.06 -13.45 4.21
CA HIS A 83 7.80 -13.10 3.54
C HIS A 83 7.25 -11.76 4.02
N CYS A 84 7.39 -11.46 5.31
CA CYS A 84 7.11 -10.12 5.86
C CYS A 84 7.93 -9.04 5.15
N PHE A 85 9.25 -9.24 5.04
CA PHE A 85 10.09 -8.25 4.36
C PHE A 85 9.70 -8.04 2.90
N ALA A 86 9.39 -9.12 2.17
CA ALA A 86 8.93 -9.03 0.79
C ALA A 86 7.61 -8.26 0.68
N ASN A 87 6.63 -8.52 1.55
CA ASN A 87 5.35 -7.80 1.56
C ASN A 87 5.57 -6.29 1.79
N SER A 88 6.35 -5.92 2.82
CA SER A 88 6.69 -4.52 3.12
C SER A 88 7.36 -3.80 1.95
N TRP A 89 8.27 -4.49 1.26
CA TRP A 89 8.94 -3.93 0.09
C TRP A 89 7.94 -3.64 -1.04
N PHE A 90 7.05 -4.58 -1.32
CA PHE A 90 6.01 -4.40 -2.33
C PHE A 90 4.95 -3.36 -1.92
N ASP A 91 4.65 -3.21 -0.63
CA ASP A 91 3.75 -2.15 -0.12
C ASP A 91 4.32 -0.76 -0.42
N LEU A 92 5.62 -0.56 -0.20
CA LEU A 92 6.32 0.68 -0.52
C LEU A 92 6.34 0.94 -2.04
N LEU A 93 6.69 -0.07 -2.83
CA LEU A 93 6.68 0.04 -4.30
C LEU A 93 5.29 0.37 -4.83
N GLY A 94 4.27 -0.35 -4.35
CA GLY A 94 2.86 -0.12 -4.70
C GLY A 94 2.43 1.31 -4.41
N THR A 95 2.71 1.79 -3.19
CA THR A 95 2.42 3.17 -2.79
C THR A 95 3.11 4.19 -3.71
N GLY A 96 4.41 3.98 -3.99
CA GLY A 96 5.19 4.84 -4.88
C GLY A 96 4.60 4.90 -6.29
N VAL A 97 4.28 3.73 -6.87
CA VAL A 97 3.63 3.61 -8.17
C VAL A 97 2.27 4.31 -8.17
N GLY A 98 1.48 4.22 -7.10
CA GLY A 98 0.20 4.92 -7.00
C GLY A 98 0.29 6.42 -6.91
N ILE A 99 1.27 6.93 -6.18
CA ILE A 99 1.57 8.37 -6.15
C ILE A 99 2.01 8.83 -7.54
N LEU A 100 2.92 8.09 -8.18
CA LEU A 100 3.43 8.43 -9.51
C LEU A 100 2.33 8.39 -10.57
N SER A 101 1.52 7.33 -10.59
CA SER A 101 0.42 7.18 -11.54
C SER A 101 -0.63 8.27 -11.34
N PHE A 102 -0.91 8.67 -10.08
CA PHE A 102 -1.80 9.80 -9.81
C PHE A 102 -1.21 11.11 -10.35
N ARG A 103 0.07 11.39 -10.09
CA ARG A 103 0.73 12.59 -10.63
C ARG A 103 0.69 12.61 -12.15
N LEU A 104 1.04 11.51 -12.82
CA LEU A 104 1.07 11.46 -14.28
C LEU A 104 -0.32 11.67 -14.89
N LEU A 105 -1.36 11.05 -14.33
CA LEU A 105 -2.72 11.12 -14.88
C LEU A 105 -3.43 12.45 -14.57
N TYR A 106 -3.08 13.11 -13.47
CA TYR A 106 -3.80 14.29 -12.99
C TYR A 106 -2.96 15.57 -12.90
N VAL A 107 -1.77 15.61 -13.51
CA VAL A 107 -0.89 16.81 -13.53
C VAL A 107 -1.61 18.06 -14.07
N GLY A 108 -2.56 17.90 -15.00
CA GLY A 108 -3.35 19.02 -15.54
C GLY A 108 -4.59 19.40 -14.70
N CYS A 109 -4.96 18.57 -13.72
CA CYS A 109 -6.20 18.73 -12.95
C CYS A 109 -5.98 19.23 -11.51
N TYR A 110 -4.79 19.02 -10.92
CA TYR A 110 -4.56 19.19 -9.47
C TYR A 110 -3.17 19.67 -9.06
#